data_AF-A0A0B6Z3I7-F1
#
_entry.id   AF-A0A0B6Z3I7-F1
#
_cell.length_a   1.000
_cell.length_b   1.000
_cell.length_c   1.000
_cell.angle_alpha   90.00
_cell.angle_beta   90.00
_cell.angle_gamma   90.00
#
_symmetry.space_group_name_H-M   'P 1'
#
loop_
_entity.id
_entity.type
_entity.pdbx_description
1 polymer ?
#
loop_
_entity_poly.entity_id
_entity_poly.type
_entity_poly.pdbx_seq_one_letter_code
_entity_poly.pdbx_strand_id
1 'polypeptide(L)'
;RLTPVNYARQLLNAIVSIRQQKQIPNFDRISRYLQRTTDITPRKCKEHLNNAVSDGLIVEYTAVGVKGQRTGLEQEGYRIQLHGEVVQEDSGHDWYCFECHGPGEVYECSDCFRVYHLGCTTEVTTGETFTCNVCRNKEVSRQKTKMKKKMLNTLLSYTILRLKEKTRELHKLGQKASSDDFRRFIYRKMD
;
A
#
# COMPACT_ATOMS: atom_id res chain seq x y z
N ARG A 1 -3.34 3.50 6.03
CA ARG A 1 -1.98 2.98 6.36
C ARG A 1 -1.03 4.14 6.54
N LEU A 2 0.04 3.96 7.30
CA LEU A 2 1.00 5.02 7.64
C LEU A 2 2.36 4.86 6.95
N THR A 3 2.71 3.65 6.50
CA THR A 3 4.02 3.37 5.89
C THR A 3 4.01 3.66 4.39
N PRO A 4 4.92 4.53 3.90
CA PRO A 4 5.04 4.73 2.46
C PRO A 4 5.53 3.47 1.75
N VAL A 5 4.95 3.18 0.58
CA VAL A 5 5.24 1.95 -0.19
C VAL A 5 6.73 1.74 -0.44
N ASN A 6 7.47 2.83 -0.72
CA ASN A 6 8.91 2.75 -0.93
C ASN A 6 9.66 2.27 0.31
N TYR A 7 9.34 2.81 1.49
CA TYR A 7 9.96 2.39 2.75
C TYR A 7 9.55 0.99 3.15
N ALA A 8 8.27 0.64 2.98
CA ALA A 8 7.79 -0.71 3.19
C ALA A 8 8.57 -1.73 2.35
N ARG A 9 8.74 -1.48 1.04
CA ARG A 9 9.52 -2.35 0.15
C ARG A 9 10.98 -2.47 0.60
N GLN A 10 11.60 -1.38 1.05
CA GLN A 10 12.97 -1.40 1.55
C GLN A 10 13.10 -2.25 2.83
N LEU A 11 12.15 -2.12 3.76
CA LEU A 11 12.09 -2.94 4.97
C LEU A 11 11.91 -4.43 4.64
N LEU A 12 10.98 -4.75 3.73
CA LEU A 12 10.77 -6.13 3.28
C LEU A 12 12.05 -6.70 2.64
N ASN A 13 12.71 -5.95 1.75
CA ASN A 13 13.97 -6.37 1.13
C ASN A 13 15.10 -6.57 2.15
N ALA A 14 15.18 -5.73 3.17
CA ALA A 14 16.15 -5.87 4.26
C ALA A 14 15.89 -7.17 5.04
N ILE A 15 14.64 -7.44 5.41
CA ILE A 15 14.25 -8.67 6.12
C ILE A 15 14.57 -9.91 5.28
N VAL A 16 14.24 -9.92 3.99
CA VAL A 16 14.55 -11.02 3.08
C VAL A 16 16.06 -11.24 3.01
N SER A 17 16.83 -10.17 2.83
CA SER A 17 18.30 -10.23 2.71
C SER A 17 18.96 -10.78 3.98
N ILE A 18 18.51 -10.35 5.17
CA ILE A 18 19.04 -10.82 6.45
C ILE A 18 18.66 -12.28 6.69
N ARG A 19 17.44 -12.69 6.33
CA ARG A 19 16.99 -14.09 6.41
C ARG A 19 17.78 -15.00 5.47
N GLN A 20 18.13 -14.55 4.27
CA GLN A 20 18.99 -15.30 3.34
C GLN A 20 20.37 -15.61 3.95
N GLN A 21 20.88 -14.70 4.79
CA GLN A 21 22.11 -14.91 5.56
C GLN A 21 21.91 -15.80 6.81
N LYS A 22 20.73 -16.40 6.99
CA LYS A 22 20.34 -17.22 8.14
C LYS A 22 20.45 -16.48 9.48
N GLN A 23 20.26 -15.17 9.47
CA GLN A 23 20.27 -14.33 10.67
C GLN A 23 18.86 -13.88 11.06
N ILE A 24 18.66 -13.60 12.35
CA ILE A 24 17.43 -13.01 12.87
C ILE A 24 17.36 -11.54 12.43
N PRO A 25 16.34 -11.09 11.70
CA PRO A 25 16.18 -9.69 11.34
C PRO A 25 15.74 -8.88 12.57
N ASN A 26 16.70 -8.39 13.35
CA ASN A 26 16.44 -7.50 14.47
C ASN A 26 16.61 -6.03 14.06
N PHE A 27 16.21 -5.11 14.93
CA PHE A 27 16.27 -3.67 14.66
C PHE A 27 17.67 -3.22 14.23
N ASP A 28 18.72 -3.62 14.96
CA ASP A 28 20.10 -3.22 14.66
C ASP A 28 20.54 -3.64 13.25
N ARG A 29 20.24 -4.88 12.86
CA ARG A 29 20.62 -5.40 11.53
C ARG A 29 19.84 -4.71 10.42
N ILE A 30 18.54 -4.52 10.62
CA ILE A 30 17.68 -3.83 9.64
C ILE A 30 18.14 -2.37 9.48
N SER A 31 18.38 -1.68 10.59
CA SER A 31 18.85 -0.29 10.57
C SER A 31 20.21 -0.15 9.88
N ARG A 32 21.19 -1.02 10.19
CA ARG A 32 22.50 -1.01 9.51
C ARG A 32 22.40 -1.38 8.04
N TYR A 33 21.46 -2.24 7.65
CA TYR A 33 21.23 -2.55 6.24
C TYR A 33 20.69 -1.31 5.50
N LEU A 34 19.64 -0.69 6.05
CA LEU A 34 18.99 0.47 5.43
C LEU A 34 19.86 1.73 5.42
N GLN A 35 20.71 1.94 6.43
CA GLN A 35 21.71 3.01 6.39
C GLN A 35 22.66 2.86 5.21
N ARG A 36 23.12 1.63 4.93
CA ARG A 36 24.06 1.37 3.83
C ARG A 36 23.42 1.48 2.46
N THR A 37 22.17 1.04 2.30
CA THR A 37 21.53 0.95 0.98
C THR A 37 20.71 2.20 0.62
N THR A 38 20.16 2.89 1.62
CA THR A 38 19.10 3.89 1.41
C THR A 38 19.27 5.17 2.24
N ASP A 39 20.39 5.32 2.97
CA ASP A 39 20.73 6.47 3.81
C ASP A 39 19.64 6.88 4.83
N ILE A 40 18.94 5.88 5.37
CA ILE A 40 17.88 6.09 6.37
C ILE A 40 18.51 6.13 7.76
N THR A 41 18.24 7.20 8.51
CA THR A 41 18.67 7.31 9.90
C THR A 41 18.01 6.25 10.79
N PRO A 42 18.68 5.77 11.86
CA PRO A 42 18.11 4.75 12.74
C PRO A 42 16.78 5.18 13.37
N ARG A 43 16.62 6.48 13.66
CA ARG A 43 15.37 7.05 14.17
C ARG A 43 14.22 6.87 13.17
N LYS A 44 14.39 7.28 11.92
CA LYS A 44 13.37 7.09 10.86
C LYS A 44 13.13 5.62 10.57
N CYS A 45 14.17 4.79 10.62
CA CYS A 45 14.04 3.34 10.46
C CYS A 45 13.10 2.76 11.53
N LYS A 46 13.23 3.18 12.80
CA LYS A 46 12.37 2.71 13.89
C LYS A 46 10.93 3.14 13.68
N GLU A 47 10.71 4.39 13.30
CA GLU A 47 9.39 4.92 13.00
C GLU A 47 8.71 4.15 11.86
N HIS A 48 9.39 3.97 10.72
CA HIS A 48 8.84 3.21 9.60
C HIS A 48 8.62 1.73 9.93
N LEU A 49 9.46 1.14 10.77
CA LEU A 49 9.30 -0.24 11.22
C LEU A 49 8.05 -0.38 12.09
N ASN A 50 7.85 0.53 13.05
CA ASN A 50 6.65 0.58 13.88
C ASN A 50 5.39 0.77 13.02
N ASN A 51 5.40 1.71 12.09
CA ASN A 51 4.29 1.93 11.17
C ASN A 51 3.99 0.68 10.33
N ALA A 52 5.02 -0.04 9.87
CA ALA A 52 4.86 -1.25 9.08
C ALA A 52 4.29 -2.41 9.90
N VAL A 53 4.59 -2.46 11.20
CA VAL A 53 3.96 -3.39 12.15
C VAL A 53 2.49 -3.02 12.36
N SER A 54 2.19 -1.75 12.60
CA SER A 54 0.81 -1.26 12.73
C SER A 54 -0.03 -1.47 11.46
N ASP A 55 0.58 -1.31 10.28
CA ASP A 55 -0.07 -1.55 8.98
C ASP A 55 -0.26 -3.05 8.65
N GLY A 56 0.23 -3.95 9.52
CA GLY A 56 0.17 -5.39 9.34
C GLY A 56 1.03 -5.93 8.19
N LEU A 57 2.07 -5.17 7.77
CA LEU A 57 3.02 -5.59 6.74
C LEU A 57 4.16 -6.45 7.32
N ILE A 58 4.53 -6.18 8.57
CA ILE A 58 5.59 -6.83 9.31
C ILE A 58 5.02 -7.30 10.65
N VAL A 59 5.49 -8.44 11.14
CA VAL A 59 5.18 -8.93 12.48
C VAL A 59 6.45 -9.00 13.31
N GLU A 60 6.35 -8.46 14.51
CA GLU A 60 7.34 -8.59 15.56
C GLU A 60 7.15 -9.93 16.28
N TYR A 61 8.25 -10.60 16.58
CA TYR A 61 8.24 -11.87 17.29
C TYR A 61 9.46 -11.97 18.20
N THR A 62 9.31 -12.69 19.31
CA THR A 62 10.43 -13.01 20.20
C THR A 62 11.19 -14.21 19.61
N ALA A 63 12.45 -13.99 19.28
CA ALA A 63 13.35 -15.01 18.78
C ALA A 63 14.33 -15.42 19.88
N VAL A 64 14.41 -16.71 20.18
CA VAL A 64 15.46 -17.23 21.06
C VAL A 64 16.69 -17.54 20.23
N GLY A 65 17.85 -17.04 20.62
CA GLY A 65 19.12 -17.37 19.97
C GLY A 65 19.40 -18.87 20.07
N VAL A 66 19.46 -19.57 18.94
CA VAL A 66 19.70 -21.03 18.90
C VAL A 66 21.19 -21.37 18.74
N LYS A 67 22.03 -20.42 18.27
CA LYS A 67 23.45 -20.68 17.96
C LYS A 67 24.35 -19.48 18.29
N GLY A 68 25.57 -19.78 18.76
CA GLY A 68 26.65 -18.80 18.99
C GLY A 68 26.69 -18.23 20.41
N GLN A 69 27.39 -17.11 20.59
CA GLN A 69 27.65 -16.49 21.91
C GLN A 69 26.38 -15.91 22.57
N ARG A 70 25.28 -15.78 21.81
CA ARG A 70 23.96 -15.29 22.28
C ARG A 70 22.90 -16.41 22.34
N THR A 71 23.34 -17.65 22.53
CA THR A 71 22.43 -18.80 22.66
C THR A 71 21.61 -18.67 23.95
N GLY A 72 20.29 -18.84 23.87
CA GLY A 72 19.37 -18.72 25.00
C GLY A 72 18.90 -17.30 25.31
N LEU A 73 19.44 -16.27 24.65
CA LEU A 73 18.97 -14.89 24.83
C LEU A 73 17.78 -14.60 23.90
N GLU A 74 16.72 -14.07 24.50
CA GLU A 74 15.57 -13.52 23.80
C GLU A 74 15.95 -12.23 23.08
N GLN A 75 15.58 -12.15 21.80
CA GLN A 75 15.81 -10.99 20.96
C GLN A 75 14.55 -10.70 20.13
N GLU A 76 14.23 -9.42 19.99
CA GLU A 76 13.18 -8.98 19.08
C GLU A 76 13.58 -9.25 17.63
N GLY A 77 12.69 -9.93 16.91
CA GLY A 77 12.83 -10.23 15.49
C GLY A 77 11.65 -9.70 14.71
N TYR A 78 11.91 -9.34 13.45
CA TYR A 78 10.90 -8.87 12.51
C TYR A 78 10.80 -9.86 11.35
N ARG A 79 9.58 -10.19 10.95
CA ARG A 79 9.31 -11.04 9.81
C ARG A 79 8.23 -10.44 8.93
N ILE A 80 8.29 -10.78 7.64
CA ILE A 80 7.23 -10.42 6.70
C ILE A 80 5.97 -11.18 7.08
N GLN A 81 4.84 -10.48 7.05
CA GLN A 81 3.56 -11.08 7.28
C GLN A 81 3.18 -12.05 6.15
N LEU A 82 2.78 -13.27 6.51
CA LEU A 82 2.28 -14.25 5.55
C LEU A 82 0.78 -14.05 5.34
N HIS A 83 0.31 -14.47 4.16
CA HIS A 83 -1.10 -14.33 3.82
C HIS A 83 -2.00 -15.12 4.79
N GLY A 84 -3.04 -14.49 5.31
CA GLY A 84 -4.02 -15.10 6.22
C GLY A 84 -3.65 -15.07 7.71
N GLU A 85 -2.45 -14.62 8.07
CA GLU A 85 -2.03 -14.57 9.49
C GLU A 85 -2.59 -13.34 10.24
N VAL A 86 -2.98 -12.27 9.54
CA VAL A 86 -3.65 -11.10 10.12
C VAL A 86 -4.90 -10.84 9.29
N VAL A 87 -6.06 -10.88 9.94
CA VAL A 87 -7.32 -10.42 9.38
C VAL A 87 -7.26 -8.89 9.39
N GLN A 88 -6.84 -8.29 8.27
CA GLN A 88 -7.05 -6.85 8.09
C GLN A 88 -8.55 -6.64 7.90
N GLU A 89 -9.16 -5.79 8.73
CA GLU A 89 -10.55 -5.39 8.53
C GLU A 89 -10.67 -4.74 7.15
N ASP A 90 -11.52 -5.32 6.30
CA ASP A 90 -11.81 -4.75 4.98
C ASP A 90 -12.80 -3.61 5.18
N SER A 91 -12.29 -2.39 5.30
CA SER A 91 -13.14 -1.20 5.44
C SER A 91 -13.88 -0.86 4.13
N GLY A 92 -13.63 -1.57 3.02
CA GLY A 92 -14.19 -1.22 1.72
C GLY A 92 -13.41 -0.10 0.99
N HIS A 93 -12.36 0.43 1.62
CA HIS A 93 -11.66 1.64 1.17
C HIS A 93 -10.15 1.40 0.94
N ASP A 94 -9.59 2.20 0.02
CA ASP A 94 -8.16 2.18 -0.28
C ASP A 94 -7.35 2.74 0.89
N TRP A 95 -6.08 2.34 0.97
CA TRP A 95 -5.18 2.77 2.03
C TRP A 95 -4.39 4.04 1.68
N TYR A 96 -4.40 4.43 0.41
CA TYR A 96 -3.63 5.54 -0.11
C TYR A 96 -4.55 6.61 -0.67
N CYS A 97 -4.21 7.87 -0.39
CA CYS A 97 -4.97 9.00 -0.90
C CYS A 97 -5.06 8.97 -2.43
N PHE A 98 -6.26 9.13 -2.97
CA PHE A 98 -6.50 9.08 -4.41
C PHE A 98 -5.80 10.20 -5.18
N GLU A 99 -5.52 11.33 -4.54
CA GLU A 99 -4.87 12.49 -5.17
C GLU A 99 -3.33 12.37 -5.16
N CYS A 100 -2.72 12.19 -4.00
CA CYS A 100 -1.26 12.18 -3.88
C CYS A 100 -0.64 10.77 -3.85
N HIS A 101 -1.46 9.72 -3.77
CA HIS A 101 -1.05 8.31 -3.64
C HIS A 101 -0.18 8.02 -2.41
N GLY A 102 -0.15 8.94 -1.45
CA GLY A 102 0.57 8.83 -0.19
C GLY A 102 -0.23 8.08 0.87
N PRO A 103 0.46 7.47 1.85
CA PRO A 103 -0.15 6.98 3.08
C PRO A 103 -0.46 8.14 4.03
N GLY A 104 -1.26 7.88 5.06
CA GLY A 104 -1.59 8.84 6.10
C GLY A 104 -3.01 8.68 6.63
N GLU A 105 -3.45 9.68 7.39
CA GLU A 105 -4.84 9.81 7.84
C GLU A 105 -5.72 10.32 6.71
N VAL A 106 -6.73 9.54 6.36
CA VAL A 106 -7.56 9.78 5.18
C VAL A 106 -9.04 9.72 5.53
N TYR A 107 -9.84 10.49 4.81
CA TYR A 107 -11.30 10.41 4.84
C TYR A 107 -11.80 9.40 3.83
N GLU A 108 -12.72 8.54 4.28
CA GLU A 108 -13.36 7.49 3.49
C GLU A 108 -14.61 8.02 2.79
N CYS A 109 -14.71 7.81 1.48
CA CYS A 109 -15.85 8.26 0.70
C CYS A 109 -17.05 7.31 0.87
N SER A 110 -18.20 7.82 1.34
CA SER A 110 -19.39 6.99 1.58
C SER A 110 -19.91 6.22 0.34
N ASP A 111 -19.65 6.73 -0.87
CA ASP A 111 -20.16 6.14 -2.12
C ASP A 111 -19.15 5.29 -2.92
N CYS A 112 -17.86 5.26 -2.53
CA CYS A 112 -16.85 4.49 -3.26
C CYS A 112 -15.59 4.24 -2.43
N PHE A 113 -14.77 3.29 -2.86
CA PHE A 113 -13.52 2.90 -2.20
C PHE A 113 -12.43 3.99 -2.08
N ARG A 114 -12.61 5.20 -2.63
CA ARG A 114 -11.55 6.22 -2.64
C ARG A 114 -11.43 6.92 -1.30
N VAL A 115 -10.20 7.31 -0.98
CA VAL A 115 -9.87 8.05 0.24
C VAL A 115 -9.03 9.29 -0.05
N TYR A 116 -9.10 10.31 0.81
CA TYR A 116 -8.40 11.58 0.63
C TYR A 116 -7.81 12.11 1.94
N HIS A 117 -6.60 12.67 1.90
CA HIS A 117 -6.12 13.48 3.03
C HIS A 117 -6.94 14.79 3.14
N LEU A 118 -6.99 15.37 4.34
CA LEU A 118 -7.64 16.67 4.58
C LEU A 118 -7.16 17.76 3.60
N GLY A 119 -5.84 17.85 3.38
CA GLY A 119 -5.25 18.82 2.45
C GLY A 119 -5.32 18.43 0.98
N CYS A 120 -5.78 17.22 0.65
CA CYS A 120 -5.89 16.71 -0.72
C CYS A 120 -7.32 16.76 -1.26
N THR A 121 -8.27 17.27 -0.49
CA THR A 121 -9.65 17.48 -0.93
C THR A 121 -10.09 18.90 -0.59
N THR A 122 -10.89 19.48 -1.47
CA THR A 122 -11.56 20.77 -1.24
C THR A 122 -12.98 20.59 -0.70
N GLU A 123 -13.43 19.35 -0.53
CA GLU A 123 -14.80 19.06 -0.15
C GLU A 123 -14.97 19.22 1.35
N VAL A 124 -16.05 19.88 1.72
CA VAL A 124 -16.35 20.18 3.11
C VAL A 124 -16.70 18.89 3.85
N THR A 125 -15.99 18.63 4.94
CA THR A 125 -16.16 17.46 5.82
C THR A 125 -17.14 17.72 6.98
N THR A 126 -17.96 18.76 6.89
CA THR A 126 -18.80 19.28 8.00
C THR A 126 -20.06 18.45 8.28
N GLY A 127 -19.98 17.13 8.16
CA GLY A 127 -21.07 16.21 8.49
C GLY A 127 -20.54 14.80 8.67
N GLU A 128 -21.36 13.92 9.26
CA GLU A 128 -21.03 12.51 9.55
C GLU A 128 -20.58 11.70 8.32
N THR A 129 -20.70 12.24 7.10
CA THR A 129 -20.35 11.58 5.84
C THR A 129 -19.51 12.46 4.92
N PHE A 130 -18.54 11.83 4.25
CA PHE A 130 -17.67 12.46 3.24
C PHE A 130 -17.97 11.85 1.87
N THR A 131 -18.16 12.71 0.85
CA THR A 131 -18.34 12.27 -0.54
C THR A 131 -17.30 12.95 -1.42
N CYS A 132 -16.48 12.14 -2.10
CA CYS A 132 -15.39 12.65 -2.93
C CYS A 132 -15.85 13.36 -4.21
N ASN A 133 -14.97 14.20 -4.76
CA ASN A 133 -15.22 14.98 -5.98
C ASN A 133 -15.56 14.09 -7.18
N VAL A 134 -15.02 12.86 -7.24
CA VAL A 134 -15.32 11.91 -8.33
C VAL A 134 -16.78 11.46 -8.27
N CYS A 135 -17.30 11.14 -7.07
CA CYS A 135 -18.69 10.74 -6.89
C CYS A 135 -19.63 11.92 -7.12
N ARG A 136 -19.33 13.10 -6.56
CA ARG A 136 -20.11 14.34 -6.80
C ARG A 136 -20.21 14.66 -8.30
N ASN A 137 -19.08 14.66 -9.00
CA ASN A 137 -19.04 14.96 -10.44
C ASN A 137 -19.78 13.92 -11.29
N LYS A 138 -19.79 12.64 -10.87
CA LYS A 138 -20.51 11.58 -11.57
C LYS A 138 -22.02 11.82 -11.56
N GLU A 139 -22.58 12.31 -10.45
CA GLU A 139 -24.00 12.66 -10.36
C GLU A 139 -24.35 13.81 -11.31
N VAL A 140 -23.57 14.88 -11.28
CA VAL A 140 -23.76 16.04 -12.18
C VAL A 140 -23.62 15.62 -13.65
N SER A 141 -22.64 14.78 -13.97
CA SER A 141 -22.37 14.35 -15.35
C SER A 141 -23.48 13.44 -15.90
N ARG A 142 -24.03 12.53 -15.08
CA ARG A 142 -25.18 11.69 -15.44
C ARG A 142 -26.41 12.51 -15.83
N GLN A 143 -26.64 13.64 -15.16
CA GLN A 143 -27.76 14.53 -15.48
C GLN A 143 -27.56 15.31 -16.79
N LYS A 144 -26.30 15.51 -17.22
CA LYS A 144 -25.97 16.32 -18.41
C LYS A 144 -25.73 15.51 -19.69
N THR A 145 -25.46 14.21 -19.60
CA THR A 145 -25.10 13.40 -20.78
C THR A 145 -26.33 13.01 -21.60
N LYS A 146 -26.49 13.62 -22.78
CA LYS A 146 -27.58 13.31 -23.74
C LYS A 146 -27.29 12.11 -24.65
N MET A 147 -26.10 11.51 -24.56
CA MET A 147 -25.66 10.44 -25.47
C MET A 147 -26.23 9.07 -25.08
N LYS A 148 -26.73 8.32 -26.07
CA LYS A 148 -27.18 6.94 -25.87
C LYS A 148 -26.01 6.05 -25.41
N LYS A 149 -26.26 5.25 -24.37
CA LYS A 149 -25.28 4.31 -23.77
C LYS A 149 -24.55 3.44 -24.81
N LYS A 150 -25.26 2.95 -25.84
CA LYS A 150 -24.67 2.12 -26.91
C LYS A 150 -23.58 2.86 -27.68
N MET A 151 -23.82 4.13 -28.03
CA MET A 151 -22.84 4.95 -28.74
C MET A 151 -21.64 5.28 -27.85
N LEU A 152 -21.90 5.65 -26.58
CA LEU A 152 -20.83 5.90 -25.61
C LEU A 152 -19.93 4.67 -25.44
N ASN A 153 -20.51 3.49 -25.30
CA ASN A 153 -19.74 2.24 -25.21
C ASN A 153 -18.90 1.99 -26.45
N THR A 154 -19.42 2.23 -27.66
CA THR A 154 -18.65 2.10 -28.90
C THR A 154 -17.44 3.03 -28.91
N LEU A 155 -17.63 4.30 -28.54
CA LEU A 155 -16.54 5.28 -28.48
C LEU A 155 -15.48 4.88 -27.45
N LEU A 156 -15.92 4.51 -26.24
CA LEU A 156 -15.03 4.04 -25.18
C LEU A 156 -14.23 2.80 -25.61
N SER A 157 -14.84 1.85 -26.34
CA SER A 157 -14.15 0.67 -26.87
C SER A 157 -13.02 1.06 -27.82
N TYR A 158 -13.24 1.99 -28.75
CA TYR A 158 -12.18 2.48 -29.64
C TYR A 158 -11.08 3.22 -28.87
N THR A 159 -11.45 4.03 -27.87
CA THR A 159 -10.48 4.72 -27.01
C THR A 159 -9.63 3.71 -26.23
N ILE A 160 -10.25 2.71 -25.60
CA ILE A 160 -9.56 1.65 -24.86
C ILE A 160 -8.62 0.88 -25.78
N LEU A 161 -9.05 0.52 -26.99
CA LEU A 161 -8.19 -0.18 -27.95
C LEU A 161 -6.90 0.62 -28.24
N ARG A 162 -7.03 1.93 -28.46
CA ARG A 162 -5.89 2.82 -28.71
C ARG A 162 -5.01 3.01 -27.47
N LEU A 163 -5.59 3.08 -26.29
CA LEU A 163 -4.85 3.12 -25.03
C LEU A 163 -4.05 1.83 -24.84
N LYS A 164 -4.68 0.66 -25.01
CA LYS A 164 -4.04 -0.66 -24.92
C LYS A 164 -2.82 -0.79 -25.83
N GLU A 165 -2.90 -0.24 -27.05
CA GLU A 165 -1.80 -0.25 -27.99
C GLU A 165 -0.59 0.55 -27.50
N LYS A 166 -0.83 1.70 -26.84
CA LYS A 166 0.21 2.60 -26.31
C LYS A 166 0.72 2.22 -24.93
N THR A 167 -0.07 1.49 -24.13
CA THR A 167 0.24 1.14 -22.75
C THR A 167 0.43 -0.36 -22.53
N ARG A 168 1.03 -1.06 -23.50
CA ARG A 168 1.22 -2.53 -23.48
C ARG A 168 1.90 -3.04 -22.20
N GLU A 169 2.80 -2.25 -21.62
CA GLU A 169 3.51 -2.63 -20.38
C GLU A 169 2.60 -2.58 -19.14
N LEU A 170 1.59 -1.69 -19.11
CA LEU A 170 0.64 -1.63 -17.98
C LEU A 170 -0.22 -2.89 -17.89
N HIS A 171 -0.59 -3.47 -19.04
CA HIS A 171 -1.35 -4.73 -19.09
C HIS A 171 -0.54 -5.94 -18.63
N LYS A 172 0.80 -5.83 -18.57
CA LYS A 172 1.69 -6.89 -18.08
C LYS A 172 1.98 -6.78 -16.58
N LEU A 173 1.70 -5.63 -15.95
CA LEU A 173 2.00 -5.38 -14.53
C LEU A 173 1.26 -6.36 -13.61
N GLY A 174 -0.01 -6.66 -13.92
CA GLY A 174 -0.82 -7.61 -13.14
C GLY A 174 -0.33 -9.07 -13.20
N GLN A 175 0.52 -9.40 -14.18
CA GLN A 175 1.02 -10.77 -14.40
C GLN A 175 2.45 -11.00 -13.87
N LYS A 176 3.29 -9.96 -13.80
CA LYS A 176 4.74 -10.11 -13.51
C LYS A 176 5.15 -9.91 -12.07
N ALA A 177 4.43 -9.10 -11.31
CA ALA A 177 4.79 -8.89 -9.91
C ALA A 177 4.29 -10.06 -9.06
N SER A 178 5.12 -10.49 -8.11
CA SER A 178 4.74 -11.47 -7.09
C SER A 178 3.34 -11.13 -6.58
N SER A 179 2.42 -12.09 -6.69
CA SER A 179 1.00 -11.91 -6.36
C SER A 179 0.81 -11.25 -4.99
N ASP A 180 1.75 -11.55 -4.09
CA ASP A 180 1.75 -11.16 -2.70
C ASP A 180 2.15 -9.69 -2.52
N ASP A 181 3.11 -9.19 -3.30
CA ASP A 181 3.50 -7.77 -3.24
C ASP A 181 2.39 -6.87 -3.80
N PHE A 182 1.71 -7.32 -4.85
CA PHE A 182 0.54 -6.60 -5.37
C PHE A 182 -0.58 -6.56 -4.34
N ARG A 183 -0.88 -7.67 -3.68
CA ARG A 183 -1.89 -7.71 -2.62
C ARG A 183 -1.49 -6.91 -1.39
N ARG A 184 -0.19 -6.82 -1.09
CA ARG A 184 0.31 -5.99 0.01
C ARG A 184 0.06 -4.53 -0.22
N PHE A 185 0.23 -4.01 -1.44
CA PHE A 185 0.21 -2.55 -1.69
C PHE A 185 -0.97 -2.05 -2.52
N ILE A 186 -1.77 -2.93 -3.11
CA ILE A 186 -2.90 -2.55 -3.95
C ILE A 186 -4.16 -3.11 -3.33
N TYR A 187 -5.01 -2.21 -2.82
CA TYR A 187 -6.32 -2.56 -2.31
C TYR A 187 -7.23 -3.08 -3.45
N ARG A 188 -7.39 -2.28 -4.51
CA ARG A 188 -8.24 -2.61 -5.65
C ARG A 188 -7.48 -2.63 -6.96
N LYS A 189 -7.47 -3.78 -7.63
CA LYS A 189 -6.93 -3.92 -9.00
C LYS A 189 -7.94 -3.39 -10.03
N MET A 190 -7.42 -2.79 -11.09
CA MET A 190 -8.19 -2.32 -12.26
C MET A 190 -7.42 -2.73 -13.52
N ASP A 191 -8.10 -3.36 -14.48
CA ASP A 191 -7.54 -3.84 -15.75
C ASP A 191 -8.47 -3.64 -16.97
#